data_AF-A0A433A1Q8-F1
#
_entry.id   AF-A0A433A1Q8-F1
#
_cell.length_a   1.000
_cell.length_b   1.000
_cell.length_c   1.000
_cell.angle_alpha   90.00
_cell.angle_beta   90.00
_cell.angle_gamma   90.00
#
_symmetry.space_group_name_H-M   'P 1'
#
loop_
_entity.id
_entity.type
_entity.pdbx_description
1 polymer ?
#
loop_
_entity_poly.entity_id
_entity_poly.type
_entity_poly.pdbx_seq_one_letter_code
_entity_poly.pdbx_strand_id
1 'polypeptide(L)' 'MARQKLNPHKYITFAEGTKFANKAPAGKRPTAGGIKKPHRYRPGTVALRDIRKYQKSTELFIRKLPFMRLV' A
#
# COMPACT_ATOMS: atom_id res chain seq x y z
N MET A 1 46.49 -3.01 18.72
CA MET A 1 46.00 -1.92 17.84
C MET A 1 45.00 -2.52 16.86
N ALA A 2 43.69 -2.34 17.09
CA ALA A 2 42.64 -2.90 16.26
C ALA A 2 42.15 -1.86 15.24
N ARG A 3 42.30 -2.15 13.95
CA ARG A 3 41.87 -1.27 12.86
C ARG A 3 40.35 -1.40 12.69
N GLN A 4 39.61 -0.35 13.03
CA GLN A 4 38.17 -0.28 12.87
C GLN A 4 37.81 -0.23 11.38
N LYS A 5 37.06 -1.24 10.90
CA LYS A 5 36.59 -1.32 9.50
C LYS A 5 35.37 -0.40 9.34
N LEU A 6 35.55 0.71 8.61
CA LEU A 6 34.46 1.60 8.23
C LEU A 6 33.60 0.95 7.14
N ASN A 7 32.32 0.77 7.41
CA ASN A 7 31.34 0.34 6.40
C ASN A 7 30.89 1.56 5.60
N PRO A 8 31.10 1.58 4.26
CA PRO A 8 30.76 2.74 3.45
C PRO A 8 29.27 2.75 3.14
N HIS A 9 28.44 3.23 4.07
CA HIS A 9 27.01 3.42 3.84
C HIS A 9 26.58 4.89 3.89
N LYS A 10 27.47 5.82 3.58
CA LYS A 10 27.20 7.26 3.65
C LYS A 10 27.96 8.10 2.62
N TYR A 11 27.77 7.80 1.33
CA TYR A 11 28.04 8.77 0.26
C TYR A 11 27.32 8.32 -1.02
N ILE A 12 26.00 8.52 -1.01
CA ILE A 12 25.22 8.65 -2.23
C ILE A 12 25.60 9.99 -2.87
N THR A 13 26.56 9.99 -3.79
CA THR A 13 26.76 11.13 -4.68
C THR A 13 25.69 11.06 -5.76
N PHE A 14 24.84 12.09 -5.82
CA PHE A 14 23.89 12.27 -6.91
C PHE A 14 24.69 12.59 -8.18
N ALA A 15 24.91 11.59 -9.02
CA ALA A 15 25.48 11.78 -10.35
C ALA A 15 24.35 11.67 -11.37
N GLU A 16 24.16 12.77 -12.09
CA GLU A 16 23.12 12.98 -13.09
C GLU A 16 23.41 12.17 -14.37
N GLY A 17 22.35 11.59 -14.95
CA GLY A 17 22.23 11.46 -16.42
C GLY A 17 22.68 10.15 -17.08
N THR A 18 21.86 9.10 -16.99
CA THR A 18 21.41 8.35 -18.18
C THR A 18 19.98 7.88 -17.96
N LYS A 19 19.14 8.10 -18.97
CA LYS A 19 17.69 7.93 -18.92
C LYS A 19 17.35 6.57 -19.55
N PHE A 20 16.26 5.95 -19.06
CA PHE A 20 15.65 4.69 -19.51
C PHE A 20 16.20 3.38 -18.93
N ALA A 21 15.84 3.14 -17.66
CA ALA A 21 15.45 1.80 -17.24
C ALA A 21 14.30 1.93 -16.24
N ASN A 22 13.06 1.65 -16.69
CA ASN A 22 11.90 1.51 -15.81
C ASN A 22 12.11 0.30 -14.91
N LYS A 23 12.75 0.50 -13.76
CA LYS A 23 12.86 -0.50 -12.70
C LYS A 23 11.80 -0.16 -11.66
N ALA A 24 10.70 -0.92 -11.70
CA ALA A 24 9.55 -0.72 -10.82
C ALA A 24 9.96 -0.68 -9.33
N PRO A 25 9.52 0.33 -8.57
CA PRO A 25 9.78 0.41 -7.14
C PRO A 25 8.86 -0.52 -6.35
N ALA A 26 9.45 -1.25 -5.40
CA ALA A 26 8.81 -1.87 -4.23
C ALA A 26 7.51 -2.68 -4.45
N GLY A 27 7.59 -3.74 -5.25
CA GLY A 27 6.66 -4.87 -5.19
C GLY A 27 7.49 -6.15 -5.13
N LYS A 28 7.27 -6.96 -4.09
CA LYS A 28 7.96 -8.23 -3.82
C LYS A 28 8.33 -8.97 -5.11
N ARG A 29 9.64 -9.18 -5.35
CA ARG A 29 10.14 -10.07 -6.41
C ARG A 29 9.30 -11.35 -6.40
N PRO A 30 8.79 -11.85 -7.55
CA PRO A 30 8.19 -13.17 -7.57
C PRO A 30 9.27 -14.16 -7.10
N THR A 31 9.12 -14.66 -5.88
CA THR A 31 9.94 -15.77 -5.40
C THR A 31 9.60 -16.95 -6.30
N ALA A 32 10.57 -17.46 -7.05
CA ALA A 32 10.42 -18.66 -7.85
C ALA A 32 9.95 -19.79 -6.91
N GLY A 33 8.67 -20.15 -7.01
CA GLY A 33 8.01 -21.08 -6.10
C GLY A 33 6.73 -20.54 -5.47
N GLY A 34 5.67 -20.38 -6.27
CA GLY A 34 4.29 -20.23 -5.78
C GLY A 34 3.74 -18.81 -5.69
N ILE A 35 2.52 -18.62 -6.21
CA ILE A 35 1.74 -17.39 -6.06
C ILE A 35 1.43 -17.19 -4.57
N LYS A 36 1.92 -16.11 -3.97
CA LYS A 36 1.52 -15.73 -2.61
C LYS A 36 -0.01 -15.55 -2.61
N LYS A 37 -0.71 -16.34 -1.78
CA LYS A 37 -2.16 -16.25 -1.63
C LYS A 37 -2.57 -14.79 -1.33
N PRO A 38 -3.65 -14.28 -1.92
CA PRO A 38 -4.14 -12.94 -1.61
C PRO A 38 -4.49 -12.85 -0.12
N HIS A 39 -4.15 -11.72 0.50
CA HIS A 39 -4.48 -11.50 1.90
C HIS A 39 -5.99 -11.36 2.07
N ARG A 40 -6.57 -12.15 2.99
CA ARG A 40 -7.98 -12.08 3.36
C ARG A 40 -8.09 -11.68 4.83
N TYR A 41 -8.88 -10.65 5.12
CA TYR A 41 -9.18 -10.23 6.48
C TYR A 41 -10.05 -11.26 7.20
N ARG A 42 -9.92 -11.31 8.53
CA ARG A 42 -10.80 -12.13 9.38
C ARG A 42 -12.24 -11.60 9.33
N PRO A 43 -13.25 -12.46 9.50
CA PRO A 43 -14.63 -12.00 9.66
C PRO A 43 -14.69 -10.94 10.78
N GLY A 44 -15.55 -9.94 10.61
CA GLY A 44 -15.69 -8.82 11.54
C GLY A 44 -14.65 -7.69 11.37
N THR A 45 -13.46 -7.95 10.80
CA THR A 45 -12.43 -6.89 10.65
C THR A 45 -12.88 -5.78 9.72
N VAL A 46 -13.46 -6.13 8.57
CA VAL A 46 -13.97 -5.16 7.61
C VAL A 46 -15.24 -4.48 8.14
N ALA A 47 -16.15 -5.24 8.77
CA ALA A 47 -17.36 -4.69 9.37
C ALA A 47 -17.06 -3.62 10.44
N LEU A 48 -16.12 -3.87 11.35
CA LEU A 48 -15.72 -2.89 12.37
C LEU A 48 -15.06 -1.66 11.76
N ARG A 49 -14.33 -1.80 10.64
CA ARG A 49 -13.76 -0.66 9.91
C ARG A 49 -14.86 0.20 9.29
N ASP A 50 -15.86 -0.44 8.69
CA ASP A 50 -16.97 0.24 8.02
C ASP A 50 -17.87 0.95 9.05
N ILE A 51 -18.19 0.32 10.19
CA ILE A 51 -18.91 0.95 11.31
C ILE A 51 -18.21 2.23 11.76
N ARG A 52 -16.89 2.17 12.00
CA ARG A 52 -16.12 3.36 12.40
C ARG A 52 -16.10 4.44 11.32
N LYS A 53 -16.03 4.06 10.04
CA LYS A 53 -16.05 5.00 8.92
C LYS A 53 -17.38 5.77 8.88
N TYR A 54 -18.49 5.05 8.91
CA TYR A 54 -19.82 5.63 8.75
C TYR A 54 -20.36 6.33 10.00
N GLN A 55 -19.86 6.01 11.18
CA GLN A 55 -20.16 6.78 12.39
C GLN A 55 -19.39 8.09 12.45
N LYS A 56 -18.28 8.21 11.70
CA LYS A 56 -17.46 9.43 11.64
C LYS A 56 -17.97 10.42 10.58
N SER A 57 -18.56 9.93 9.49
CA SER A 57 -19.14 10.75 8.43
C SER A 57 -20.66 10.76 8.50
N THR A 58 -21.28 11.65 7.71
CA THR A 58 -22.74 11.74 7.55
C THR A 58 -23.15 11.52 6.09
N GLU A 59 -22.37 10.70 5.36
CA GLU A 59 -22.68 10.38 3.96
C GLU A 59 -23.93 9.51 3.83
N LEU A 60 -24.74 9.75 2.80
CA LEU A 60 -25.95 8.97 2.57
C LEU A 60 -25.60 7.51 2.22
N PHE A 61 -26.18 6.57 2.96
CA PHE A 61 -26.00 5.14 2.72
C PHE A 61 -26.69 4.64 1.44
N ILE A 62 -27.70 5.39 0.97
CA ILE A 62 -28.47 5.09 -0.24
C ILE A 62 -28.21 6.19 -1.27
N ARG A 63 -28.08 5.79 -2.54
CA ARG A 63 -27.88 6.75 -3.64
C ARG A 63 -29.11 7.64 -3.79
N LYS A 64 -28.88 8.94 -4.04
CA LYS A 64 -29.95 9.94 -4.18
C LYS A 64 -30.92 9.61 -5.33
N LEU A 65 -30.42 9.37 -6.55
CA LEU A 65 -31.27 9.16 -7.74
C LEU A 65 -32.31 8.03 -7.61
N PRO A 66 -31.97 6.80 -7.17
CA PRO A 66 -32.98 5.76 -7.00
C PRO A 66 -33.96 6.06 -5.85
N PHE A 67 -33.50 6.68 -4.76
CA PHE A 67 -34.38 7.06 -3.65
C PHE A 67 -35.38 8.15 -4.06
N MET A 68 -34.91 9.12 -4.86
CA MET A 68 -35.72 10.22 -5.37
C MET A 68 -36.82 9.77 -6.35
N ARG A 69 -36.65 8.60 -6.99
CA ARG A 69 -37.69 7.99 -7.86
C ARG A 69 -38.73 7.18 -7.08
N LEU A 70 -38.42 6.81 -5.83
CA LEU A 70 -39.24 5.92 -5.02
C LEU A 70 -40.23 6.68 -4.12
N VAL A 71 -39.97 7.96 -3.84
CA VAL A 71 -40.85 8.87 -3.10
C VAL A 71 -41.84 9.50 -4.06
#